data_AF-A0A832J3M3-F1
#
_entry.id   AF-A0A832J3M3-F1
#
_cell.length_a   1.000
_cell.length_b   1.000
_cell.length_c   1.000
_cell.angle_alpha   90.00
_cell.angle_beta   90.00
_cell.angle_gamma   90.00
#
_symmetry.space_group_name_H-M   'P 1'
#
loop_
_entity.id
_entity.type
_entity.pdbx_description
1 polymer ?
#
loop_
_entity_poly.entity_id
_entity_poly.type
_entity_poly.pdbx_seq_one_letter_code
_entity_poly.pdbx_strand_id
1 'polypeptide(L)'
;DCTLEAVRANIPEGARVMVVLDSDHSRDHVLAECRAYGPLVSEGCYLVVADTVVGHMSEEIAPKKRSKIWFQGNEPLAALNDYLAENDRFEVDPVLNGKLVISSSPGGYLRRKAS
;
A
#
# COMPACT_ATOMS: atom_id res chain seq x y z
N ASP A 1 -10.94 6.39 15.36
CA ASP A 1 -9.88 7.42 15.42
C ASP A 1 -10.40 8.67 14.71
N CYS A 2 -10.15 9.87 15.24
CA CYS A 2 -10.70 11.13 14.74
C CYS A 2 -10.31 11.39 13.27
N THR A 3 -9.09 11.02 12.89
CA THR A 3 -8.57 11.23 11.52
C THR A 3 -9.33 10.43 10.48
N LEU A 4 -9.56 9.13 10.72
CA LEU A 4 -10.25 8.27 9.75
C LEU A 4 -11.71 8.69 9.55
N GLU A 5 -12.38 9.13 10.62
CA GLU A 5 -13.73 9.69 10.54
C GLU A 5 -13.75 10.98 9.72
N ALA A 6 -12.77 11.87 9.92
CA ALA A 6 -12.64 13.08 9.12
C ALA A 6 -12.40 12.74 7.63
N VAL A 7 -11.55 11.75 7.32
CA VAL A 7 -11.35 11.28 5.94
C VAL A 7 -12.67 10.78 5.34
N ARG A 8 -13.42 9.93 6.06
CA ARG A 8 -14.73 9.42 5.61
C ARG A 8 -15.72 10.55 5.33
N ALA A 9 -15.77 11.55 6.21
CA ALA A 9 -16.67 12.70 6.06
C ALA A 9 -16.33 13.59 4.85
N ASN A 10 -15.09 13.56 4.35
CA ASN A 10 -14.67 14.31 3.17
C ASN A 10 -14.91 13.56 1.84
N ILE A 11 -15.37 12.30 1.88
CA ILE A 11 -15.67 11.51 0.67
C ILE A 11 -17.16 11.71 0.33
N PRO A 12 -17.50 12.37 -0.80
CA PRO A 12 -18.88 12.55 -1.19
C PRO A 12 -19.59 11.22 -1.49
N GLU A 13 -20.90 11.18 -1.31
CA GLU A 13 -21.71 10.04 -1.73
C GLU A 13 -21.53 9.77 -3.24
N GLY A 14 -21.33 8.51 -3.61
CA GLY A 14 -21.09 8.10 -5.00
C GLY A 14 -19.67 8.38 -5.53
N ALA A 15 -18.76 8.94 -4.73
CA ALA A 15 -17.38 9.16 -5.15
C ALA A 15 -16.66 7.84 -5.45
N ARG A 16 -15.80 7.86 -6.48
CA ARG A 16 -14.85 6.78 -6.76
C ARG A 16 -13.56 7.06 -6.01
N VAL A 17 -13.13 6.11 -5.18
CA VAL A 17 -12.04 6.29 -4.23
C VAL A 17 -10.88 5.38 -4.59
N MET A 18 -9.70 6.00 -4.69
CA MET A 18 -8.39 5.34 -4.70
C MET A 18 -7.64 5.79 -3.44
N VAL A 19 -6.83 4.91 -2.87
CA VAL A 19 -6.00 5.19 -1.69
C VAL A 19 -4.53 5.03 -2.06
N VAL A 20 -3.70 5.96 -1.61
CA VAL A 20 -2.23 5.90 -1.72
C VAL A 20 -1.65 6.04 -0.32
N LEU A 21 -0.91 5.02 0.12
CA LEU A 21 -0.25 4.98 1.42
C LEU A 21 1.23 5.34 1.24
N ASP A 22 1.65 6.46 1.84
CA ASP A 22 2.99 7.04 1.67
C ASP A 22 3.45 7.79 2.94
N SER A 23 3.15 7.22 4.12
CA SER A 23 3.50 7.82 5.42
C SER A 23 4.71 7.13 6.05
N ASP A 24 4.51 6.36 7.13
CA ASP A 24 5.55 5.54 7.73
C ASP A 24 5.63 4.18 7.02
N HIS A 25 6.85 3.69 6.84
CA HIS A 25 7.12 2.52 6.03
C HIS A 25 7.46 1.28 6.86
N SER A 26 7.22 1.28 8.17
CA SER A 26 7.31 0.07 8.98
C SER A 26 6.14 -0.86 8.69
N ARG A 27 6.39 -2.18 8.72
CA ARG A 27 5.40 -3.19 8.34
C ARG A 27 4.09 -3.01 9.10
N ASP A 28 4.17 -2.88 10.43
CA ASP A 28 2.99 -2.80 11.28
C ASP A 28 2.16 -1.54 11.04
N HIS A 29 2.81 -0.42 10.73
CA HIS A 29 2.12 0.82 10.39
C HIS A 29 1.38 0.69 9.05
N VAL A 30 2.09 0.27 8.00
CA VAL A 30 1.50 0.10 6.66
C VAL A 30 0.36 -0.92 6.70
N LEU A 31 0.50 -2.02 7.45
CA LEU A 31 -0.56 -3.01 7.59
C LEU A 31 -1.79 -2.43 8.31
N ALA A 32 -1.59 -1.60 9.34
CA ALA A 32 -2.68 -0.89 10.00
C ALA A 32 -3.38 0.10 9.04
N GLU A 33 -2.63 0.83 8.22
CA GLU A 33 -3.18 1.70 7.19
C GLU A 33 -3.97 0.93 6.12
N CYS A 34 -3.43 -0.18 5.60
CA CYS A 34 -4.12 -1.07 4.67
C CYS A 34 -5.49 -1.52 5.23
N ARG A 35 -5.54 -1.93 6.50
CA ARG A 35 -6.79 -2.35 7.16
C ARG A 35 -7.75 -1.17 7.37
N ALA A 36 -7.25 0.01 7.69
CA ALA A 36 -8.06 1.20 7.96
C ALA A 36 -8.65 1.83 6.68
N TYR A 37 -7.82 2.00 5.65
CA TYR A 37 -8.15 2.72 4.42
C TYR A 37 -8.56 1.81 3.26
N GLY A 38 -8.10 0.55 3.24
CA GLY A 38 -8.49 -0.42 2.21
C GLY A 38 -10.01 -0.57 2.01
N PRO A 39 -10.85 -0.58 3.07
CA PRO A 39 -12.30 -0.59 2.92
C PRO A 39 -12.90 0.60 2.17
N LEU A 40 -12.19 1.72 2.06
CA LEU A 40 -12.65 2.92 1.35
C LEU A 40 -12.49 2.83 -0.16
N VAL A 41 -11.55 2.00 -0.66
CA VAL A 41 -11.23 1.91 -2.09
C VAL A 41 -12.43 1.38 -2.86
N SER A 42 -12.85 2.05 -3.93
CA SER A 42 -13.98 1.57 -4.76
C SER A 42 -13.60 0.37 -5.62
N GLU A 43 -14.58 -0.41 -6.05
CA GLU A 43 -14.34 -1.53 -6.98
C GLU A 43 -13.70 -1.05 -8.29
N GLY A 44 -12.71 -1.80 -8.77
CA GLY A 44 -11.90 -1.41 -9.94
C GLY A 44 -10.94 -0.23 -9.71
N CYS A 45 -10.94 0.39 -8.52
CA CYS A 45 -9.93 1.37 -8.11
C CYS A 45 -8.78 0.68 -7.34
N TYR A 46 -7.81 1.48 -6.87
CA TYR A 46 -6.56 0.96 -6.35
C TYR A 46 -6.33 1.30 -4.87
N LEU A 47 -5.69 0.37 -4.18
CA LEU A 47 -4.89 0.60 -2.99
C LEU A 47 -3.42 0.57 -3.43
N VAL A 48 -2.74 1.71 -3.36
CA VAL A 48 -1.32 1.81 -3.70
C VAL A 48 -0.51 1.83 -2.42
N VAL A 49 0.35 0.83 -2.23
CA VAL A 49 1.34 0.78 -1.15
C VAL A 49 2.66 1.31 -1.72
N ALA A 50 3.12 2.46 -1.23
CA ALA A 50 4.35 3.06 -1.72
C ALA A 50 5.61 2.30 -1.26
N ASP A 51 6.72 2.54 -1.96
CA ASP A 51 8.08 2.14 -1.54
C ASP A 51 8.29 0.64 -1.27
N THR A 52 7.49 -0.23 -1.89
CA THR A 52 7.67 -1.69 -1.84
C THR A 52 9.02 -2.15 -2.40
N VAL A 53 9.77 -1.28 -3.09
CA VAL A 53 11.15 -1.55 -3.53
C VAL A 53 12.07 -1.89 -2.35
N VAL A 54 11.78 -1.38 -1.14
CA VAL A 54 12.57 -1.67 0.07
C VAL A 54 12.59 -3.18 0.36
N GLY A 55 11.49 -3.89 0.15
CA GLY A 55 11.41 -5.35 0.31
C GLY A 55 12.24 -6.15 -0.71
N HIS A 56 12.74 -5.50 -1.77
CA HIS A 56 13.61 -6.10 -2.78
C HIS A 56 15.09 -5.73 -2.59
N MET A 57 15.42 -4.91 -1.60
CA MET A 57 16.79 -4.48 -1.32
C MET A 57 17.39 -5.29 -0.16
N SER A 58 18.65 -5.70 -0.30
CA SER A 58 19.41 -6.21 0.84
C SER A 58 19.78 -5.07 1.81
N GLU A 59 20.02 -5.40 3.08
CA GLU A 59 20.46 -4.41 4.08
C GLU A 59 21.76 -3.69 3.69
N GLU A 60 22.59 -4.32 2.86
CA GLU A 60 23.84 -3.75 2.35
C GLU A 60 23.60 -2.56 1.43
N ILE A 61 22.59 -2.66 0.56
CA ILE A 61 22.27 -1.65 -0.46
C ILE A 61 21.14 -0.70 -0.04
N ALA A 62 20.39 -1.03 1.02
CA ALA A 62 19.32 -0.21 1.53
C ALA A 62 19.83 1.21 1.93
N PRO A 63 19.07 2.29 1.65
CA PRO A 63 19.51 3.65 1.97
C PRO A 63 19.71 3.86 3.47
N LYS A 64 20.97 4.05 3.89
CA LYS A 64 21.33 4.24 5.32
C LYS A 64 21.29 5.71 5.78
N LYS A 65 21.15 6.65 4.84
CA LYS A 65 21.04 8.10 5.11
C LYS A 65 19.58 8.54 5.14
N ARG A 66 18.81 8.06 6.12
CA ARG A 66 17.40 8.41 6.34
C ARG A 66 17.13 8.59 7.84
N SER A 67 16.06 9.31 8.18
CA SER A 67 15.62 9.49 9.57
C SER A 67 15.13 8.19 10.21
N LYS A 68 14.65 7.25 9.39
CA LYS A 68 14.30 5.88 9.75
C LYS A 68 14.87 4.93 8.69
N ILE A 69 15.31 3.76 9.12
CA ILE A 69 15.83 2.71 8.24
C ILE A 69 14.91 1.51 8.39
N TRP A 70 14.44 1.01 7.26
CA TRP A 70 13.62 -0.19 7.15
C TRP A 70 14.39 -1.24 6.37
N PHE A 71 14.28 -2.48 6.82
CA PHE A 71 14.93 -3.62 6.21
C PHE A 71 13.88 -4.61 5.75
N GLN A 72 14.28 -5.52 4.87
CA GLN A 72 13.43 -6.61 4.40
C GLN A 72 12.74 -7.32 5.57
N GLY A 73 11.41 -7.43 5.53
CA GLY A 73 10.58 -8.00 6.60
C GLY A 73 9.99 -7.01 7.61
N ASN A 74 10.49 -5.77 7.67
CA ASN A 74 9.87 -4.64 8.39
C ASN A 74 9.67 -3.44 7.45
N GLU A 75 8.98 -3.66 6.34
CA GLU A 75 8.83 -2.71 5.24
C GLU A 75 7.45 -2.86 4.53
N PRO A 76 7.08 -1.98 3.58
CA PRO A 76 5.74 -1.97 2.97
C PRO A 76 5.34 -3.22 2.19
N LEU A 77 6.26 -3.88 1.48
CA LEU A 77 5.99 -5.11 0.71
C LEU A 77 5.60 -6.26 1.65
N ALA A 78 6.26 -6.41 2.80
CA ALA A 78 5.87 -7.36 3.84
C ALA A 78 4.43 -7.07 4.33
N ALA A 79 4.10 -5.81 4.59
CA ALA A 79 2.75 -5.42 5.02
C ALA A 79 1.68 -5.68 3.95
N LEU A 80 2.02 -5.43 2.68
CA LEU A 80 1.18 -5.73 1.53
C LEU A 80 0.90 -7.23 1.44
N ASN A 81 1.93 -8.06 1.59
CA ASN A 81 1.79 -9.52 1.53
C ASN A 81 0.92 -10.04 2.68
N ASP A 82 1.13 -9.55 3.90
CA ASP A 82 0.29 -9.88 5.05
C ASP A 82 -1.17 -9.46 4.81
N TYR A 83 -1.39 -8.26 4.28
CA TYR A 83 -2.74 -7.77 3.99
C TYR A 83 -3.45 -8.62 2.92
N LEU A 84 -2.75 -9.03 1.85
CA LEU A 84 -3.33 -9.92 0.82
C LEU A 84 -3.62 -11.33 1.35
N ALA A 85 -2.84 -11.84 2.32
CA ALA A 85 -3.11 -13.11 2.97
C ALA A 85 -4.39 -13.08 3.83
N GLU A 86 -4.73 -11.90 4.38
CA GLU A 86 -5.91 -11.68 5.22
C GLU A 86 -7.15 -11.20 4.46
N ASN A 87 -6.99 -10.75 3.22
CA ASN A 87 -8.03 -10.02 2.49
C ASN A 87 -8.05 -10.40 1.01
N ASP A 88 -9.14 -11.03 0.61
CA ASP A 88 -9.33 -11.49 -0.76
C ASP A 88 -9.96 -10.42 -1.66
N ARG A 89 -10.20 -9.17 -1.25
CA ARG A 89 -10.85 -8.14 -2.10
C ARG A 89 -9.90 -7.50 -3.10
N PHE A 90 -8.60 -7.68 -2.91
CA PHE A 90 -7.55 -7.04 -3.68
C PHE A 90 -6.71 -8.06 -4.44
N GLU A 91 -6.18 -7.64 -5.58
CA GLU A 91 -5.23 -8.41 -6.38
C GLU A 91 -4.12 -7.50 -6.90
N VAL A 92 -2.91 -8.02 -7.04
CA VAL A 92 -1.81 -7.29 -7.68
C VAL A 92 -2.14 -7.13 -9.15
N ASP A 93 -2.10 -5.90 -9.68
CA ASP A 93 -2.34 -5.67 -11.11
C ASP A 93 -1.05 -5.90 -11.92
N PRO A 94 -0.93 -6.97 -12.72
CA PRO A 94 0.31 -7.28 -13.43
C PRO A 94 0.57 -6.30 -14.58
N VAL A 95 -0.47 -5.68 -15.15
CA VAL A 95 -0.32 -4.76 -16.29
C VAL A 95 0.21 -3.42 -15.81
N LEU A 96 -0.35 -2.89 -14.72
CA LEU A 96 0.09 -1.60 -14.18
C LEU A 96 1.49 -1.72 -13.58
N ASN A 97 1.74 -2.76 -12.79
CA ASN A 97 3.08 -3.02 -12.24
C ASN A 97 4.11 -3.33 -13.35
N GLY A 98 3.70 -3.97 -14.45
CA GLY A 98 4.57 -4.24 -15.61
C GLY A 98 4.88 -3.01 -16.47
N LYS A 99 3.96 -2.02 -16.54
CA LYS A 99 4.22 -0.74 -17.22
C LYS A 99 5.20 0.14 -16.45
N LEU A 100 5.28 -0.01 -15.13
CA LEU A 100 6.16 0.74 -14.24
C LEU A 100 7.47 -0.02 -14.02
N VAL A 101 8.17 -0.34 -15.12
CA VAL A 101 9.40 -1.15 -15.15
C VAL A 101 10.48 -0.62 -14.18
N ILE A 102 10.52 0.70 -13.98
CA ILE A 102 11.29 1.36 -12.93
C ILE A 102 10.29 2.08 -12.03
N SER A 103 9.95 1.45 -10.91
CA SER A 103 9.02 1.97 -9.90
C SER A 103 9.68 1.94 -8.54
N SER A 104 9.37 2.92 -7.69
CA SER A 104 9.65 2.82 -6.24
C SER A 104 8.70 1.84 -5.55
N SER A 105 7.59 1.49 -6.20
CA SER A 105 6.53 0.64 -5.65
C SER A 105 6.27 -0.62 -6.52
N PRO A 106 7.29 -1.42 -6.86
CA PRO A 106 7.10 -2.66 -7.61
C PRO A 106 6.16 -3.62 -6.86
N GLY A 107 5.08 -4.06 -7.51
CA GLY A 107 4.05 -4.89 -6.88
C GLY A 107 3.08 -4.12 -5.95
N GLY A 108 3.32 -2.83 -5.70
CA GLY A 108 2.56 -2.01 -4.75
C GLY A 108 1.17 -1.57 -5.23
N TYR A 109 0.84 -1.78 -6.50
CA TYR A 109 -0.47 -1.43 -7.06
C TYR A 109 -1.45 -2.59 -6.94
N LEU A 110 -2.33 -2.53 -5.94
CA LEU A 110 -3.39 -3.49 -5.70
C LEU A 110 -4.71 -2.97 -6.28
N ARG A 111 -5.29 -3.70 -7.23
CA ARG A 111 -6.63 -3.41 -7.74
C ARG A 111 -7.67 -4.06 -6.84
N ARG A 112 -8.69 -3.30 -6.43
CA ARG A 112 -9.89 -3.89 -5.81
C ARG A 112 -10.68 -4.63 -6.88
N LYS A 113 -10.97 -5.91 -6.65
CA LYS A 113 -11.78 -6.73 -7.55
C LYS A 113 -13.18 -6.14 -7.69
N ALA A 114 -13.77 -6.31 -8.87
CA ALA A 114 -15.20 -6.09 -9.05
C ALA A 114 -15.95 -7.26 -8.41
N SER A 115 -17.02 -6.97 -7.69
CA SER A 115 -17.93 -8.00 -7.18
C SER A 115 -18.94 -8.43 -8.24
#